data_AF-A0A1G1KXJ6-F1
#
_entry.id   AF-A0A1G1KXJ6-F1
#
_cell.length_a   1.000
_cell.length_b   1.000
_cell.length_c   1.000
_cell.angle_alpha   90.00
_cell.angle_beta   90.00
_cell.angle_gamma   90.00
#
_symmetry.space_group_name_H-M   'P 1'
#
loop_
_entity.id
_entity.type
_entity.pdbx_description
1 polymer ?
#
loop_
_entity_poly.entity_id
_entity_poly.type
_entity_poly.pdbx_seq_one_letter_code
_entity_poly.pdbx_strand_id
1 'polypeptide(L)'
;MKFELLKTQTLYPVLDHLSQEFISALIPKYQLTFQELRQLAEIARDLEMWQAEPLKQLWQKYESEIPSKLAGSQRKEALLAKLHAQMDAFRRQEKVYSGKSLCSNKENLPDVSVVQSGKAIFGDCPVSSPKTLCCQLKTIDAVMNCPFECSYCTIHAFYDGKIIFDGQLRDKLKKTKLAPNRFYHIGSGQSSDSLVWGNQNGLLDVLCEFAADHPNILLELKTKSKNISYFLEHETPRNVVCSWTLNTAAIIRNEEHGTASLDERLIAAQQIAGRGIKVGFHFHPLVYYKGWDLEYPEIAGRLQAMFQPEEVVFITFGTVTLIKPVVQEIRKRGGQTKILQMEMVPDPHGKLTYSDEVKIRMFKTVHEAFHGWHKKVYMYLCMEHPKFWDAVFGRHYEDNDEFERDFGSETMKKLSSE
;
A
#
# COMPACT_ATOMS: atom_id res chain seq x y z
N MET A 1 27.76 13.76 24.44
CA MET A 1 27.56 13.98 22.98
C MET A 1 26.84 12.82 22.29
N LYS A 2 27.34 11.57 22.28
CA LYS A 2 26.68 10.43 21.60
C LYS A 2 25.24 10.15 22.09
N PHE A 3 24.99 10.23 23.40
CA PHE A 3 23.66 10.01 23.97
C PHE A 3 22.64 11.08 23.59
N GLU A 4 23.07 12.34 23.44
CA GLU A 4 22.20 13.42 22.98
C GLU A 4 21.84 13.28 21.49
N LEU A 5 22.79 12.84 20.66
CA LEU A 5 22.52 12.48 19.26
C LEU A 5 21.55 11.30 19.15
N LEU A 6 21.67 10.31 20.04
CA LEU A 6 20.77 9.17 20.11
C LEU A 6 19.32 9.61 20.34
N LYS A 7 19.10 10.55 21.27
CA LYS A 7 17.78 11.09 21.61
C LYS A 7 17.15 11.99 20.54
N THR A 8 17.95 12.54 19.63
CA THR A 8 17.46 13.56 18.68
C THR A 8 17.44 13.09 17.23
N GLN A 9 18.22 12.06 16.89
CA GLN A 9 18.45 11.64 15.50
C GLN A 9 18.15 10.16 15.24
N THR A 10 17.53 9.45 16.20
CA THR A 10 17.21 8.02 16.06
C THR A 10 15.81 7.70 16.58
N LEU A 11 15.41 6.44 16.44
CA LEU A 11 14.16 5.91 17.00
C LEU A 11 14.23 5.68 18.52
N TYR A 12 15.38 5.88 19.18
CA TYR A 12 15.55 5.65 20.61
C TYR A 12 14.45 6.27 21.49
N PRO A 13 14.01 7.54 21.29
CA PRO A 13 13.00 8.17 22.15
C PRO A 13 11.62 7.51 22.10
N VAL A 14 11.32 6.81 21.00
CA VAL A 14 10.01 6.19 20.80
C VAL A 14 9.98 4.71 21.21
N LEU A 15 11.13 4.09 21.49
CA LEU A 15 11.21 2.69 21.95
C LEU A 15 10.53 2.52 23.33
N ASP A 16 10.16 1.28 23.66
CA ASP A 16 9.73 0.95 25.02
C ASP A 16 10.86 1.17 26.05
N HIS A 17 10.46 1.36 27.31
CA HIS A 17 11.38 1.68 28.40
C HIS A 17 12.48 0.62 28.59
N LEU A 18 12.17 -0.66 28.45
CA LEU A 18 13.13 -1.75 28.65
C LEU A 18 14.19 -1.73 27.55
N SER A 19 13.79 -1.47 26.30
CA SER A 19 14.72 -1.30 25.18
C SER A 19 15.62 -0.07 25.35
N GLN A 20 15.07 1.05 25.82
CA GLN A 20 15.84 2.27 26.09
C GLN A 20 16.91 2.05 27.17
N GLU A 21 16.53 1.48 28.31
CA GLU A 21 17.46 1.14 29.40
C GLU A 21 18.56 0.19 28.91
N PHE A 22 18.18 -0.82 28.14
CA PHE A 22 19.12 -1.82 27.64
C PHE A 22 20.16 -1.21 26.69
N ILE A 23 19.73 -0.44 25.69
CA ILE A 23 20.64 0.23 24.74
C ILE A 23 21.57 1.20 25.50
N SER A 24 21.05 1.93 26.49
CA SER A 24 21.86 2.82 27.33
C SER A 24 22.96 2.08 28.08
N ALA A 25 22.65 0.91 28.63
CA ALA A 25 23.62 0.08 29.35
C ALA A 25 24.74 -0.47 28.44
N LEU A 26 24.49 -0.64 27.14
CA LEU A 26 25.51 -1.12 26.18
C LEU A 26 26.55 -0.06 25.82
N ILE A 27 26.23 1.23 25.92
CA ILE A 27 27.11 2.34 25.53
C ILE A 27 28.47 2.29 26.25
N PRO A 28 28.55 2.28 27.60
CA PRO A 28 29.83 2.22 28.31
C PRO A 28 30.48 0.84 28.19
N LYS A 29 29.69 -0.24 28.04
CA LYS A 29 30.19 -1.62 27.99
C LYS A 29 30.97 -1.92 26.70
N TYR A 30 30.50 -1.42 25.55
CA TYR A 30 31.05 -1.76 24.24
C TYR A 30 31.59 -0.56 23.44
N GLN A 31 31.55 0.66 24.00
CA GLN A 31 32.01 1.88 23.33
C GLN A 31 31.39 2.11 21.94
N LEU A 32 30.08 1.85 21.82
CA LEU A 32 29.36 1.87 20.55
C LEU A 32 29.50 3.21 19.80
N THR A 33 29.60 3.13 18.48
CA THR A 33 29.54 4.28 17.57
C THR A 33 28.11 4.79 17.43
N PHE A 34 27.94 6.00 16.90
CA PHE A 34 26.60 6.53 16.66
C PHE A 34 25.82 5.67 15.63
N GLN A 35 26.49 5.18 14.59
CA GLN A 35 25.87 4.32 13.58
C GLN A 35 25.41 2.98 14.19
N GLU A 36 26.22 2.36 15.05
CA GLU A 36 25.85 1.13 15.76
C GLU A 36 24.65 1.37 16.68
N LEU A 37 24.61 2.50 17.39
CA LEU A 37 23.47 2.83 18.25
C LEU A 37 22.18 3.07 17.46
N ARG A 38 22.28 3.74 16.30
CA ARG A 38 21.16 3.91 15.38
C ARG A 38 20.63 2.55 14.90
N GLN A 39 21.53 1.65 14.50
CA GLN A 39 21.16 0.30 14.08
C GLN A 39 20.48 -0.48 15.22
N LEU A 40 21.00 -0.42 16.44
CA LEU A 40 20.38 -1.07 17.59
C LEU A 40 18.98 -0.52 17.89
N ALA A 41 18.78 0.79 17.77
CA ALA A 41 17.45 1.39 17.94
C ALA A 41 16.47 0.95 16.83
N GLU A 42 16.92 0.90 15.58
CA GLU A 42 16.11 0.36 14.46
C GLU A 42 15.79 -1.12 14.64
N ILE A 43 16.75 -1.93 15.10
CA ILE A 43 16.56 -3.37 15.36
C ILE A 43 15.61 -3.60 16.52
N ALA A 44 15.75 -2.87 17.63
CA ALA A 44 14.83 -2.95 18.76
C ALA A 44 13.40 -2.65 18.31
N ARG A 45 13.23 -1.58 17.52
CA ARG A 45 11.92 -1.23 16.95
C ARG A 45 11.37 -2.32 16.03
N ASP A 46 12.18 -2.82 15.08
CA ASP A 46 11.75 -3.86 14.15
C ASP A 46 11.29 -5.12 14.93
N LEU A 47 12.07 -5.57 15.93
CA LEU A 47 11.73 -6.73 16.76
C LEU A 47 10.41 -6.55 17.53
N GLU A 48 10.20 -5.37 18.11
CA GLU A 48 8.96 -5.02 18.80
C GLU A 48 7.76 -5.07 17.85
N MET A 49 7.86 -4.41 16.69
CA MET A 49 6.79 -4.36 15.69
C MET A 49 6.44 -5.76 15.18
N TRP A 50 7.46 -6.60 14.94
CA TRP A 50 7.29 -7.96 14.43
C TRP A 50 6.82 -8.97 15.49
N GLN A 51 6.69 -8.56 16.75
CA GLN A 51 6.47 -9.45 17.90
C GLN A 51 7.52 -10.58 17.96
N ALA A 52 8.77 -10.24 17.69
CA ALA A 52 9.91 -11.14 17.79
C ALA A 52 10.52 -11.10 19.21
N GLU A 53 11.50 -11.97 19.45
CA GLU A 53 12.25 -11.98 20.70
C GLU A 53 12.91 -10.60 20.96
N PRO A 54 12.71 -9.96 22.14
CA PRO A 54 13.24 -8.63 22.42
C PRO A 54 14.77 -8.54 22.30
N LEU A 55 15.27 -7.36 21.90
CA LEU A 55 16.71 -7.11 21.70
C LEU A 55 17.57 -7.55 22.90
N LYS A 56 17.12 -7.27 24.13
CA LYS A 56 17.82 -7.66 25.36
C LYS A 56 18.04 -9.17 25.47
N GLN A 57 17.02 -9.96 25.15
CA GLN A 57 17.07 -11.42 25.27
C GLN A 57 17.99 -12.01 24.20
N LEU A 58 17.84 -11.57 22.94
CA LEU A 58 18.73 -11.96 21.84
C LEU A 58 20.18 -11.61 22.15
N TRP A 59 20.44 -10.40 22.63
CA TRP A 59 21.80 -9.97 22.96
C TRP A 59 22.42 -10.79 24.09
N GLN A 60 21.68 -11.05 25.17
CA GLN A 60 22.16 -11.87 26.30
C GLN A 60 22.46 -13.31 25.86
N LYS A 61 21.61 -13.89 25.01
CA LYS A 61 21.86 -15.19 24.39
C LYS A 61 23.15 -15.19 23.55
N TYR A 62 23.40 -14.13 22.78
CA TYR A 62 24.62 -14.06 21.98
C TYR A 62 25.87 -13.80 22.82
N GLU A 63 25.75 -13.06 23.93
CA GLU A 63 26.84 -12.90 24.90
C GLU A 63 27.27 -14.24 25.51
N SER A 64 26.35 -15.16 25.80
CA SER A 64 26.71 -16.47 26.36
C SER A 64 27.34 -17.42 25.33
N GLU A 65 26.99 -17.29 24.05
CA GLU A 65 27.52 -18.13 22.97
C GLU A 65 28.88 -17.66 22.43
N ILE A 66 29.24 -16.38 22.57
CA ILE A 66 30.51 -15.86 22.06
C ILE A 66 31.68 -16.26 22.96
N PRO A 67 32.74 -16.89 22.41
CA PRO A 67 33.90 -17.34 23.18
C PRO A 67 34.48 -16.26 24.09
N SER A 68 34.78 -16.62 25.33
CA SER A 68 35.38 -15.71 26.33
C SER A 68 36.74 -15.14 25.91
N LYS A 69 37.44 -15.82 24.98
CA LYS A 69 38.70 -15.35 24.39
C LYS A 69 38.57 -14.08 23.55
N LEU A 70 37.38 -13.77 23.04
CA LEU A 70 37.13 -12.52 22.32
C LEU A 70 36.79 -11.43 23.34
N ALA A 71 37.59 -10.36 23.34
CA ALA A 71 37.45 -9.22 24.26
C ALA A 71 37.38 -7.89 23.49
N GLY A 72 36.91 -6.84 24.17
CA GLY A 72 36.88 -5.48 23.62
C GLY A 72 36.13 -5.38 22.28
N SER A 73 36.78 -4.76 21.28
CA SER A 73 36.21 -4.54 19.94
C SER A 73 35.82 -5.83 19.22
N GLN A 74 36.65 -6.87 19.31
CA GLN A 74 36.38 -8.15 18.64
C GLN A 74 35.10 -8.81 19.16
N ARG A 75 34.84 -8.69 20.47
CA ARG A 75 33.60 -9.20 21.08
C ARG A 75 32.38 -8.42 20.60
N LYS A 76 32.48 -7.09 20.56
CA LYS A 76 31.42 -6.21 20.03
C LYS A 76 31.10 -6.54 18.57
N GLU A 77 32.12 -6.67 17.73
CA GLU A 77 31.95 -6.98 16.30
C GLU A 77 31.27 -8.34 16.11
N ALA A 78 31.67 -9.36 16.88
CA ALA A 78 31.01 -10.66 16.85
C ALA A 78 29.53 -10.60 17.29
N LEU A 79 29.20 -9.83 18.33
CA LEU A 79 27.81 -9.62 18.78
C LEU A 79 26.96 -8.95 17.70
N LEU A 80 27.45 -7.85 17.13
CA LEU A 80 26.76 -7.11 16.08
C LEU A 80 26.59 -7.95 14.81
N ALA A 81 27.62 -8.69 14.39
CA ALA A 81 27.53 -9.58 13.24
C ALA A 81 26.46 -10.66 13.42
N LYS A 82 26.39 -11.26 14.61
CA LYS A 82 25.39 -12.29 14.92
C LYS A 82 23.97 -11.71 14.98
N LEU A 83 23.81 -10.50 15.54
CA LEU A 83 22.54 -9.79 15.55
C LEU A 83 22.08 -9.45 14.12
N HIS A 84 22.98 -8.93 13.27
CA HIS A 84 22.66 -8.64 11.87
C HIS A 84 22.27 -9.90 11.10
N ALA A 85 23.01 -11.00 11.27
CA ALA A 85 22.68 -12.28 10.65
C ALA A 85 21.28 -12.79 11.07
N GLN A 86 20.89 -12.61 12.34
CA GLN A 86 19.56 -12.95 12.80
C GLN A 86 18.47 -12.08 12.15
N MET A 87 18.71 -10.77 12.02
CA MET A 87 17.77 -9.86 11.37
C MET A 87 17.59 -10.19 9.88
N ASP A 88 18.67 -10.57 9.19
CA ASP A 88 18.61 -11.02 7.80
C ASP A 88 17.85 -12.35 7.67
N ALA A 89 18.04 -13.28 8.62
CA ALA A 89 17.25 -14.51 8.68
C ALA A 89 15.74 -14.22 8.86
N PHE A 90 15.36 -13.29 9.74
CA PHE A 90 13.97 -12.89 9.91
C PHE A 90 13.35 -12.28 8.65
N ARG A 91 14.14 -11.53 7.87
CA ARG A 91 13.70 -10.88 6.63
C ARG A 91 13.57 -11.83 5.45
N ARG A 92 14.40 -12.88 5.40
CA ARG A 92 14.35 -13.92 4.35
C ARG A 92 13.28 -14.98 4.61
N GLN A 93 12.96 -15.23 5.88
CA GLN A 93 11.91 -16.16 6.23
C GLN A 93 10.53 -15.60 5.85
N GLU A 94 9.66 -16.46 5.34
CA GLU A 94 8.25 -16.13 5.17
C GLU A 94 7.66 -15.71 6.51
N LYS A 95 7.20 -14.44 6.58
CA LYS A 95 6.47 -13.97 7.75
C LYS A 95 5.20 -14.79 7.93
N VAL A 96 4.87 -15.06 9.19
CA VAL A 96 3.69 -15.84 9.58
C VAL A 96 2.73 -14.93 10.33
N TYR A 97 1.51 -14.83 9.83
CA TYR A 97 0.42 -14.17 10.52
C TYR A 97 -0.35 -15.19 11.37
N SER A 98 -0.42 -14.96 12.68
CA SER A 98 -1.26 -15.78 13.55
C SER A 98 -2.74 -15.49 13.31
N GLY A 99 -3.62 -16.38 13.81
CA GLY A 99 -5.06 -16.14 13.83
C GLY A 99 -5.48 -14.94 14.69
N LYS A 100 -4.65 -14.52 15.67
CA LYS A 100 -4.87 -13.31 16.48
C LYS A 100 -4.44 -12.06 15.71
N SER A 101 -5.29 -11.03 15.72
CA SER A 101 -5.04 -9.75 15.08
C SER A 101 -3.88 -8.99 15.75
N LEU A 102 -3.03 -8.38 14.92
CA LEU A 102 -2.02 -7.39 15.35
C LEU A 102 -2.62 -6.02 15.71
N CYS A 103 -3.91 -5.82 15.43
CA CYS A 103 -4.56 -4.54 15.63
C CYS A 103 -4.66 -4.19 17.12
N SER A 104 -4.22 -2.98 17.47
CA SER A 104 -4.67 -2.32 18.69
C SER A 104 -5.76 -1.33 18.31
N ASN A 105 -6.96 -1.45 18.89
CA ASN A 105 -8.03 -0.49 18.66
C ASN A 105 -7.60 0.87 19.21
N LYS A 106 -7.25 1.82 18.33
CA LYS A 106 -7.18 3.23 18.70
C LYS A 106 -8.41 3.91 18.16
N GLU A 107 -9.34 4.22 19.07
CA GLU A 107 -10.64 4.84 18.79
C GLU A 107 -10.56 6.37 18.60
N ASN A 108 -9.43 6.90 18.13
CA ASN A 108 -9.34 8.34 17.88
C ASN A 108 -9.78 8.63 16.46
N LEU A 109 -11.00 9.14 16.32
CA LEU A 109 -11.45 9.70 15.05
C LEU A 109 -10.55 10.90 14.70
N PRO A 110 -9.95 10.92 13.49
CA PRO A 110 -9.12 12.03 13.05
C PRO A 110 -9.91 13.34 12.96
N ASP A 111 -9.25 14.46 13.22
CA ASP A 111 -9.81 15.81 13.05
C ASP A 111 -10.15 16.03 11.55
N VAL A 112 -11.42 16.34 11.27
CA VAL A 112 -11.94 16.55 9.91
C VAL A 112 -12.24 18.02 9.72
N SER A 113 -11.68 18.62 8.67
CA SER A 113 -11.88 20.02 8.33
C SER A 113 -12.12 20.22 6.84
N VAL A 114 -12.82 21.31 6.49
CA VAL A 114 -12.97 21.78 5.12
C VAL A 114 -12.13 23.04 4.99
N VAL A 115 -11.20 23.05 4.03
CA VAL A 115 -10.23 24.15 3.87
C VAL A 115 -10.26 24.68 2.45
N GLN A 116 -10.32 26.00 2.30
CA GLN A 116 -10.08 26.66 1.02
C GLN A 116 -8.57 26.88 0.86
N SER A 117 -7.99 26.39 -0.24
CA SER A 117 -6.56 26.52 -0.49
C SER A 117 -6.27 26.80 -1.97
N GLY A 118 -5.18 27.50 -2.26
CA GLY A 118 -4.69 27.66 -3.63
C GLY A 118 -4.00 26.42 -4.20
N LYS A 119 -3.92 25.31 -3.46
CA LYS A 119 -3.25 24.07 -3.90
C LYS A 119 -3.99 23.48 -5.10
N ALA A 120 -3.25 23.08 -6.12
CA ALA A 120 -3.79 22.32 -7.24
C ALA A 120 -4.31 20.96 -6.74
N ILE A 121 -5.51 20.58 -7.19
CA ILE A 121 -6.13 19.29 -6.85
C ILE A 121 -5.99 18.26 -7.96
N PHE A 122 -5.65 18.70 -9.18
CA PHE A 122 -5.53 17.82 -10.34
C PHE A 122 -4.06 17.64 -10.69
N GLY A 123 -3.59 16.40 -10.78
CA GLY A 123 -2.17 16.11 -10.97
C GLY A 123 -1.88 14.76 -11.59
N ASP A 124 -0.60 14.45 -11.69
CA ASP A 124 -0.11 13.13 -12.10
C ASP A 124 0.00 12.19 -10.90
N CYS A 125 -0.19 10.90 -11.14
CA CYS A 125 0.13 9.88 -10.16
C CYS A 125 1.58 10.04 -9.66
N PRO A 126 1.81 10.22 -8.34
CA PRO A 126 3.12 10.58 -7.79
C PRO A 126 4.16 9.46 -7.92
N VAL A 127 3.72 8.26 -8.30
CA VAL A 127 4.57 7.08 -8.50
C VAL A 127 4.75 6.72 -9.97
N SER A 128 4.18 7.51 -10.89
CA SER A 128 4.38 7.39 -12.33
C SER A 128 5.86 7.57 -12.67
N SER A 129 6.38 6.74 -13.57
CA SER A 129 7.78 6.77 -13.97
C SER A 129 7.91 6.29 -15.41
N PRO A 130 8.76 6.91 -16.24
CA PRO A 130 9.05 6.42 -17.60
C PRO A 130 9.83 5.11 -17.61
N LYS A 131 10.31 4.63 -16.45
CA LYS A 131 11.10 3.39 -16.34
C LYS A 131 10.27 2.17 -15.92
N THR A 132 8.99 2.39 -15.64
CA THR A 132 8.00 1.36 -15.36
C THR A 132 6.85 1.55 -16.33
N LEU A 133 6.10 0.51 -16.61
CA LEU A 133 4.86 0.67 -17.37
C LEU A 133 3.75 1.14 -16.43
N CYS A 134 3.19 2.31 -16.72
CA CYS A 134 2.20 3.00 -15.90
C CYS A 134 0.98 3.37 -16.74
N CYS A 135 -0.22 3.25 -16.16
CA CYS A 135 -1.49 3.57 -16.82
C CYS A 135 -1.75 5.08 -17.00
N GLN A 136 -0.74 5.92 -16.75
CA GLN A 136 -0.81 7.39 -16.81
C GLN A 136 -1.95 8.01 -15.99
N LEU A 137 -2.31 7.37 -14.87
CA LEU A 137 -3.33 7.84 -13.94
C LEU A 137 -3.13 9.33 -13.58
N LYS A 138 -4.18 10.12 -13.76
CA LYS A 138 -4.33 11.45 -13.18
C LYS A 138 -5.03 11.35 -11.83
N THR A 139 -4.75 12.28 -10.93
CA THR A 139 -5.30 12.27 -9.57
C THR A 139 -6.16 13.49 -9.32
N ILE A 140 -7.24 13.30 -8.56
CA ILE A 140 -8.03 14.37 -7.94
C ILE A 140 -7.83 14.26 -6.42
N ASP A 141 -7.04 15.17 -5.86
CA ASP A 141 -6.80 15.28 -4.42
C ASP A 141 -7.98 15.99 -3.72
N ALA A 142 -9.17 15.40 -3.79
CA ALA A 142 -10.40 15.97 -3.23
C ALA A 142 -10.42 15.98 -1.70
N VAL A 143 -9.87 14.91 -1.11
CA VAL A 143 -9.67 14.76 0.33
C VAL A 143 -8.21 14.39 0.56
N MET A 144 -7.57 15.03 1.53
CA MET A 144 -6.23 14.70 1.97
C MET A 144 -6.29 13.90 3.27
N ASN A 145 -5.43 12.88 3.34
CA ASN A 145 -5.34 11.89 4.40
C ASN A 145 -6.52 10.90 4.43
N CYS A 146 -6.35 9.78 5.14
CA CYS A 146 -7.29 8.66 5.18
C CYS A 146 -7.57 8.27 6.65
N PRO A 147 -8.81 7.87 7.00
CA PRO A 147 -9.11 7.41 8.36
C PRO A 147 -8.64 5.96 8.61
N PHE A 148 -8.26 5.23 7.56
CA PHE A 148 -7.74 3.87 7.69
C PHE A 148 -6.29 3.86 8.10
N GLU A 149 -5.91 2.91 8.96
CA GLU A 149 -4.57 2.83 9.53
C GLU A 149 -3.75 1.68 8.95
N CYS A 150 -3.81 1.48 7.63
CA CYS A 150 -3.02 0.43 6.98
C CYS A 150 -1.52 0.55 7.34
N SER A 151 -0.86 -0.56 7.67
CA SER A 151 0.54 -0.55 8.13
C SER A 151 1.53 -0.16 7.04
N TYR A 152 1.21 -0.48 5.78
CA TYR A 152 1.96 -0.09 4.58
C TYR A 152 1.52 1.25 3.98
N CYS A 153 0.63 2.00 4.66
CA CYS A 153 0.05 3.21 4.07
C CYS A 153 1.13 4.26 3.77
N THR A 154 1.25 4.67 2.50
CA THR A 154 2.17 5.74 2.11
C THR A 154 1.60 7.12 2.43
N ILE A 155 0.28 7.29 2.47
CA ILE A 155 -0.40 8.57 2.74
C ILE A 155 0.05 9.13 4.10
N HIS A 156 0.14 8.30 5.14
CA HIS A 156 0.54 8.72 6.48
C HIS A 156 1.97 9.27 6.58
N ALA A 157 2.83 9.00 5.60
CA ALA A 157 4.16 9.60 5.54
C ALA A 157 4.17 11.04 5.00
N PHE A 158 3.06 11.52 4.45
CA PHE A 158 2.97 12.82 3.77
C PHE A 158 1.96 13.79 4.36
N TYR A 159 1.14 13.38 5.34
CA TYR A 159 0.11 14.23 5.95
C TYR A 159 0.17 14.17 7.47
N ASP A 160 -0.08 15.32 8.11
CA ASP A 160 0.06 15.52 9.56
C ASP A 160 -1.18 15.06 10.36
N GLY A 161 -1.74 13.90 10.01
CA GLY A 161 -2.82 13.24 10.77
C GLY A 161 -4.22 13.86 10.67
N LYS A 162 -4.36 15.10 10.17
CA LYS A 162 -5.67 15.74 9.91
C LYS A 162 -6.25 15.30 8.58
N ILE A 163 -7.57 15.26 8.51
CA ILE A 163 -8.31 15.03 7.27
C ILE A 163 -8.85 16.36 6.77
N ILE A 164 -8.60 16.63 5.50
CA ILE A 164 -8.89 17.92 4.89
C ILE A 164 -9.66 17.70 3.59
N PHE A 165 -10.90 18.19 3.55
CA PHE A 165 -11.69 18.32 2.33
C PHE A 165 -11.32 19.63 1.63
N ASP A 166 -11.15 19.60 0.31
CA ASP A 166 -10.96 20.82 -0.47
C ASP A 166 -12.29 21.58 -0.62
N GLY A 167 -12.40 22.72 0.06
CA GLY A 167 -13.60 23.56 0.05
C GLY A 167 -13.88 24.27 -1.28
N GLN A 168 -13.03 24.09 -2.29
CA GLN A 168 -13.16 24.68 -3.62
C GLN A 168 -13.13 23.61 -4.73
N LEU A 169 -13.35 22.34 -4.38
CA LEU A 169 -13.27 21.20 -5.29
C LEU A 169 -14.04 21.43 -6.60
N ARG A 170 -15.32 21.84 -6.49
CA ARG A 170 -16.21 22.08 -7.64
C ARG A 170 -15.65 23.14 -8.60
N ASP A 171 -15.23 24.29 -8.07
CA ASP A 171 -14.71 25.39 -8.88
C ASP A 171 -13.37 25.04 -9.54
N LYS A 172 -12.53 24.24 -8.86
CA LYS A 172 -11.24 23.78 -9.41
C LYS A 172 -11.44 22.75 -10.51
N LEU A 173 -12.37 21.81 -10.35
CA LEU A 173 -12.69 20.84 -11.40
C LEU A 173 -13.30 21.50 -12.64
N LYS A 174 -14.20 22.48 -12.48
CA LYS A 174 -14.71 23.28 -13.62
C LYS A 174 -13.64 24.02 -14.42
N LYS A 175 -12.51 24.34 -13.78
CA LYS A 175 -11.36 25.01 -14.42
C LYS A 175 -10.35 24.02 -15.02
N THR A 176 -10.51 22.73 -14.77
CA THR A 176 -9.62 21.70 -15.31
C THR A 176 -9.88 21.54 -16.80
N LYS A 177 -8.81 21.62 -17.60
CA LYS A 177 -8.89 21.50 -19.07
C LYS A 177 -8.42 20.12 -19.50
N LEU A 178 -9.34 19.33 -20.04
CA LEU A 178 -9.05 18.03 -20.64
C LEU A 178 -9.23 18.10 -22.16
N ALA A 179 -8.37 17.43 -22.92
CA ALA A 179 -8.52 17.34 -24.36
C ALA A 179 -9.64 16.33 -24.70
N PRO A 180 -10.72 16.73 -25.41
CA PRO A 180 -11.89 15.86 -25.61
C PRO A 180 -11.60 14.59 -26.41
N ASN A 181 -10.57 14.60 -27.26
CA ASN A 181 -10.18 13.46 -28.09
C ASN A 181 -9.07 12.60 -27.46
N ARG A 182 -8.76 12.80 -26.18
CA ARG A 182 -7.78 12.02 -25.42
C ARG A 182 -8.49 11.27 -24.30
N PHE A 183 -8.15 9.99 -24.12
CA PHE A 183 -8.56 9.23 -22.94
C PHE A 183 -7.83 9.72 -21.69
N TYR A 184 -8.54 9.77 -20.56
CA TYR A 184 -7.92 10.01 -19.26
C TYR A 184 -8.42 9.00 -18.23
N HIS A 185 -7.51 8.25 -17.62
CA HIS A 185 -7.78 7.52 -16.38
C HIS A 185 -7.56 8.45 -15.20
N ILE A 186 -8.60 8.72 -14.42
CA ILE A 186 -8.58 9.69 -13.32
C ILE A 186 -9.02 8.99 -12.03
N GLY A 187 -8.28 9.15 -10.93
CA GLY A 187 -8.63 8.55 -9.64
C GLY A 187 -8.65 9.58 -8.50
N SER A 188 -9.57 9.42 -7.54
CA SER A 188 -9.61 10.26 -6.33
C SER A 188 -9.00 9.61 -5.09
N GLY A 189 -8.53 8.37 -5.20
CA GLY A 189 -8.03 7.55 -4.08
C GLY A 189 -6.53 7.63 -3.83
N GLN A 190 -5.82 8.63 -4.36
CA GLN A 190 -4.37 8.74 -4.20
C GLN A 190 -3.98 9.38 -2.85
N SER A 191 -4.70 10.42 -2.46
CA SER A 191 -4.48 11.18 -1.22
C SER A 191 -5.42 10.79 -0.08
N SER A 192 -6.43 9.95 -0.36
CA SER A 192 -7.42 9.44 0.59
C SER A 192 -8.06 8.15 0.07
N ASP A 193 -9.11 7.67 0.72
CA ASP A 193 -9.99 6.61 0.20
C ASP A 193 -11.22 7.25 -0.46
N SER A 194 -11.56 6.86 -1.69
CA SER A 194 -12.58 7.54 -2.49
C SER A 194 -13.99 7.42 -1.93
N LEU A 195 -14.32 6.31 -1.25
CA LEU A 195 -15.70 6.01 -0.85
C LEU A 195 -15.94 6.05 0.65
N VAL A 196 -14.90 6.01 1.49
CA VAL A 196 -15.06 6.02 2.95
C VAL A 196 -15.90 7.21 3.44
N TRP A 197 -15.81 8.36 2.75
CA TRP A 197 -16.50 9.60 3.08
C TRP A 197 -17.98 9.64 2.68
N GLY A 198 -18.44 8.74 1.81
CA GLY A 198 -19.72 8.90 1.14
C GLY A 198 -19.82 10.27 0.47
N ASN A 199 -21.04 10.84 0.43
CA ASN A 199 -21.27 12.15 -0.17
C ASN A 199 -21.10 13.33 0.81
N GLN A 200 -20.26 13.18 1.84
CA GLN A 200 -19.96 14.29 2.76
C GLN A 200 -19.44 15.51 1.99
N ASN A 201 -19.95 16.69 2.33
CA ASN A 201 -19.61 17.95 1.67
C ASN A 201 -19.87 17.97 0.15
N GLY A 202 -20.79 17.12 -0.35
CA GLY A 202 -21.11 17.00 -1.78
C GLY A 202 -19.98 16.39 -2.62
N LEU A 203 -19.06 15.65 -2.00
CA LEU A 203 -17.88 15.08 -2.65
C LEU A 203 -18.24 14.22 -3.87
N LEU A 204 -19.16 13.27 -3.71
CA LEU A 204 -19.51 12.34 -4.78
C LEU A 204 -20.37 13.01 -5.84
N ASP A 205 -21.21 13.98 -5.47
CA ASP A 205 -21.95 14.80 -6.45
C ASP A 205 -20.98 15.53 -7.37
N VAL A 206 -19.99 16.22 -6.80
CA VAL A 206 -19.01 16.99 -7.57
C VAL A 206 -18.16 16.08 -8.48
N LEU A 207 -17.77 14.90 -8.01
CA LEU A 207 -17.02 13.93 -8.79
C LEU A 207 -17.86 13.33 -9.92
N CYS A 208 -19.13 12.99 -9.67
CA CYS A 208 -20.03 12.45 -10.70
C CYS A 208 -20.41 13.50 -11.74
N GLU A 209 -20.68 14.74 -11.35
CA GLU A 209 -20.87 15.86 -12.28
C GLU A 209 -19.65 16.04 -13.19
N PHE A 210 -18.44 16.03 -12.61
CA PHE A 210 -17.21 16.14 -13.39
C PHE A 210 -17.06 14.99 -14.40
N ALA A 211 -17.43 13.76 -14.03
CA ALA A 211 -17.42 12.62 -14.95
C ALA A 211 -18.47 12.75 -16.06
N ALA A 212 -19.68 13.21 -15.72
CA ALA A 212 -20.75 13.43 -16.70
C ALA A 212 -20.38 14.50 -17.73
N ASP A 213 -19.70 15.57 -17.31
CA ASP A 213 -19.23 16.65 -18.19
C ASP A 213 -18.09 16.22 -19.14
N HIS A 214 -17.43 15.09 -18.86
CA HIS A 214 -16.25 14.61 -19.62
C HIS A 214 -16.37 13.13 -20.00
N PRO A 215 -17.16 12.76 -21.02
CA PRO A 215 -17.41 11.36 -21.39
C PRO A 215 -16.16 10.58 -21.85
N ASN A 216 -15.05 11.26 -22.15
CA ASN A 216 -13.77 10.67 -22.56
C ASN A 216 -12.85 10.26 -21.39
N ILE A 217 -13.27 10.45 -20.14
CA ILE A 217 -12.52 10.01 -18.96
C ILE A 217 -13.06 8.67 -18.45
N LEU A 218 -12.23 7.92 -17.74
CA LEU A 218 -12.66 6.91 -16.77
C LEU A 218 -12.36 7.47 -15.38
N LEU A 219 -13.40 7.77 -14.60
CA LEU A 219 -13.27 8.19 -13.21
C LEU A 219 -13.33 6.98 -12.28
N GLU A 220 -12.20 6.64 -11.68
CA GLU A 220 -12.05 5.54 -10.74
C GLU A 220 -12.18 6.02 -9.29
N LEU A 221 -13.13 5.40 -8.57
CA LEU A 221 -13.33 5.58 -7.14
C LEU A 221 -12.82 4.33 -6.41
N LYS A 222 -11.54 4.38 -6.00
CA LYS A 222 -10.86 3.26 -5.35
C LYS A 222 -11.07 3.26 -3.85
N THR A 223 -11.46 2.13 -3.28
CA THR A 223 -11.75 2.02 -1.84
C THR A 223 -11.28 0.72 -1.18
N LYS A 224 -11.19 0.75 0.15
CA LYS A 224 -11.16 -0.39 1.09
C LYS A 224 -12.38 -0.42 2.02
N SER A 225 -13.36 0.46 1.78
CA SER A 225 -14.58 0.57 2.56
C SER A 225 -15.72 -0.28 1.98
N LYS A 226 -16.82 -0.35 2.72
CA LYS A 226 -18.13 -0.84 2.27
C LYS A 226 -19.16 0.28 2.07
N ASN A 227 -18.72 1.53 2.09
CA ASN A 227 -19.62 2.68 2.06
C ASN A 227 -20.05 2.97 0.61
N ILE A 228 -21.20 2.42 0.23
CA ILE A 228 -21.71 2.49 -1.15
C ILE A 228 -23.11 3.11 -1.28
N SER A 229 -23.68 3.62 -0.18
CA SER A 229 -25.08 4.07 -0.12
C SER A 229 -25.41 5.07 -1.23
N TYR A 230 -24.50 6.02 -1.50
CA TYR A 230 -24.66 7.00 -2.57
C TYR A 230 -25.03 6.37 -3.91
N PHE A 231 -24.30 5.34 -4.34
CA PHE A 231 -24.49 4.68 -5.64
C PHE A 231 -25.67 3.70 -5.67
N LEU A 232 -26.21 3.33 -4.50
CA LEU A 232 -27.47 2.60 -4.42
C LEU A 232 -28.68 3.51 -4.60
N GLU A 233 -28.53 4.80 -4.26
CA GLU A 233 -29.61 5.78 -4.20
C GLU A 233 -29.60 6.76 -5.39
N HIS A 234 -28.49 6.87 -6.13
CA HIS A 234 -28.31 7.86 -7.20
C HIS A 234 -27.98 7.20 -8.54
N GLU A 235 -28.32 7.90 -9.62
CA GLU A 235 -27.83 7.54 -10.97
C GLU A 235 -26.33 7.84 -11.07
N THR A 236 -25.62 6.95 -11.77
CA THR A 236 -24.16 7.01 -11.88
C THR A 236 -23.78 7.22 -13.34
N PRO A 237 -22.93 8.20 -13.67
CA PRO A 237 -22.41 8.35 -15.02
C PRO A 237 -21.72 7.06 -15.47
N ARG A 238 -21.93 6.66 -16.74
CA ARG A 238 -21.41 5.39 -17.28
C ARG A 238 -19.89 5.27 -17.19
N ASN A 239 -19.20 6.40 -17.12
CA ASN A 239 -17.75 6.49 -17.06
C ASN A 239 -17.18 6.59 -15.63
N VAL A 240 -18.00 6.31 -14.61
CA VAL A 240 -17.56 6.11 -13.23
C VAL A 240 -17.41 4.61 -12.95
N VAL A 241 -16.26 4.24 -12.38
CA VAL A 241 -15.94 2.87 -11.95
C VAL A 241 -15.67 2.89 -10.45
N CYS A 242 -16.34 2.02 -9.70
CA CYS A 242 -15.97 1.76 -8.31
C CYS A 242 -14.97 0.60 -8.28
N SER A 243 -13.86 0.76 -7.56
CA SER A 243 -12.86 -0.31 -7.46
C SER A 243 -12.49 -0.62 -6.02
N TRP A 244 -12.20 -1.89 -5.75
CA TRP A 244 -11.82 -2.34 -4.42
C TRP A 244 -10.38 -2.80 -4.39
N THR A 245 -9.63 -2.33 -3.39
CA THR A 245 -8.39 -3.03 -3.03
C THR A 245 -8.76 -4.33 -2.34
N LEU A 246 -8.23 -5.44 -2.82
CA LEU A 246 -8.43 -6.76 -2.25
C LEU A 246 -7.14 -7.28 -1.64
N ASN A 247 -7.29 -8.00 -0.55
CA ASN A 247 -6.21 -8.70 0.12
C ASN A 247 -6.77 -9.91 0.85
N THR A 248 -5.88 -10.79 1.28
CA THR A 248 -6.28 -11.99 2.02
C THR A 248 -6.79 -11.61 3.41
N ALA A 249 -7.62 -12.47 4.00
CA ALA A 249 -8.14 -12.24 5.35
C ALA A 249 -7.00 -12.09 6.38
N ALA A 250 -5.87 -12.78 6.16
CA ALA A 250 -4.67 -12.63 6.98
C ALA A 250 -4.10 -11.20 6.90
N ILE A 251 -3.94 -10.64 5.70
CA ILE A 251 -3.40 -9.28 5.55
C ILE A 251 -4.40 -8.24 6.05
N ILE A 252 -5.68 -8.35 5.69
CA ILE A 252 -6.69 -7.37 6.12
C ILE A 252 -6.73 -7.28 7.65
N ARG A 253 -6.80 -8.43 8.34
CA ARG A 253 -6.87 -8.48 9.80
C ARG A 253 -5.65 -7.86 10.48
N ASN A 254 -4.45 -8.06 9.91
CA ASN A 254 -3.20 -7.73 10.58
C ASN A 254 -2.55 -6.43 10.11
N GLU A 255 -2.91 -5.93 8.93
CA GLU A 255 -2.21 -4.82 8.29
C GLU A 255 -3.17 -3.75 7.72
N GLU A 256 -4.49 -3.98 7.63
CA GLU A 256 -5.47 -3.03 7.06
C GLU A 256 -6.47 -2.53 8.12
N HIS A 257 -5.96 -1.89 9.17
CA HIS A 257 -6.76 -1.46 10.32
C HIS A 257 -7.82 -0.40 9.94
N GLY A 258 -9.03 -0.56 10.50
CA GLY A 258 -10.17 0.33 10.27
C GLY A 258 -10.89 0.12 8.92
N THR A 259 -10.43 -0.80 8.08
CA THR A 259 -11.03 -1.07 6.77
C THR A 259 -12.15 -2.12 6.82
N ALA A 260 -12.93 -2.25 5.74
CA ALA A 260 -13.88 -3.33 5.61
C ALA A 260 -13.16 -4.68 5.40
N SER A 261 -13.76 -5.77 5.86
CA SER A 261 -13.30 -7.14 5.58
C SER A 261 -13.38 -7.48 4.09
N LEU A 262 -12.71 -8.56 3.65
CA LEU A 262 -12.79 -9.03 2.26
C LEU A 262 -14.25 -9.29 1.85
N ASP A 263 -15.03 -9.95 2.70
CA ASP A 263 -16.42 -10.30 2.41
C ASP A 263 -17.29 -9.06 2.24
N GLU A 264 -17.13 -8.07 3.12
CA GLU A 264 -17.85 -6.80 3.02
C GLU A 264 -17.48 -6.03 1.74
N ARG A 265 -16.22 -6.05 1.32
CA ARG A 265 -15.79 -5.44 0.05
C ARG A 265 -16.42 -6.14 -1.15
N LEU A 266 -16.41 -7.48 -1.17
CA LEU A 266 -16.96 -8.27 -2.27
C LEU A 266 -18.50 -8.13 -2.36
N ILE A 267 -19.19 -8.11 -1.22
CA ILE A 267 -20.64 -7.86 -1.17
C ILE A 267 -20.96 -6.47 -1.68
N ALA A 268 -20.23 -5.44 -1.22
CA ALA A 268 -20.42 -4.07 -1.70
C ALA A 268 -20.17 -3.95 -3.22
N ALA A 269 -19.11 -4.58 -3.73
CA ALA A 269 -18.81 -4.65 -5.15
C ALA A 269 -19.92 -5.34 -5.95
N GLN A 270 -20.48 -6.44 -5.43
CA GLN A 270 -21.58 -7.16 -6.09
C GLN A 270 -22.86 -6.32 -6.13
N GLN A 271 -23.18 -5.58 -5.07
CA GLN A 271 -24.33 -4.67 -5.05
C GLN A 271 -24.17 -3.54 -6.08
N ILE A 272 -22.96 -3.03 -6.26
CA ILE A 272 -22.63 -2.01 -7.25
C ILE A 272 -22.70 -2.57 -8.68
N ALA A 273 -22.15 -3.75 -8.93
CA ALA A 273 -22.28 -4.44 -10.21
C ALA A 273 -23.76 -4.70 -10.56
N GLY A 274 -24.59 -5.11 -9.58
CA GLY A 274 -26.03 -5.32 -9.76
C GLY A 274 -26.83 -4.04 -10.08
N ARG A 275 -26.26 -2.85 -9.85
CA ARG A 275 -26.78 -1.55 -10.31
C ARG A 275 -26.36 -1.20 -11.75
N GLY A 276 -25.61 -2.07 -12.43
CA GLY A 276 -25.02 -1.82 -13.74
C GLY A 276 -23.75 -0.96 -13.72
N ILE A 277 -23.26 -0.60 -12.53
CA ILE A 277 -22.02 0.18 -12.37
C ILE A 277 -20.85 -0.79 -12.47
N LYS A 278 -19.92 -0.53 -13.40
CA LYS A 278 -18.76 -1.41 -13.60
C LYS A 278 -17.79 -1.33 -12.42
N VAL A 279 -17.14 -2.46 -12.12
CA VAL A 279 -16.23 -2.60 -10.99
C VAL A 279 -14.80 -2.91 -11.42
N GLY A 280 -13.83 -2.57 -10.57
CA GLY A 280 -12.43 -2.96 -10.74
C GLY A 280 -11.85 -3.55 -9.45
N PHE A 281 -10.79 -4.34 -9.57
CA PHE A 281 -10.15 -4.96 -8.40
C PHE A 281 -8.64 -4.73 -8.39
N HIS A 282 -8.10 -4.34 -7.25
CA HIS A 282 -6.67 -4.10 -7.06
C HIS A 282 -6.09 -5.08 -6.06
N PHE A 283 -5.19 -5.94 -6.53
CA PHE A 283 -4.28 -6.69 -5.68
C PHE A 283 -3.01 -5.86 -5.49
N HIS A 284 -3.16 -4.72 -4.83
CA HIS A 284 -2.06 -3.79 -4.58
C HIS A 284 -2.17 -3.19 -3.17
N PRO A 285 -1.32 -3.62 -2.21
CA PRO A 285 -0.19 -4.53 -2.39
C PRO A 285 -0.52 -6.03 -2.23
N LEU A 286 0.06 -6.84 -3.11
CA LEU A 286 0.41 -8.23 -2.85
C LEU A 286 1.51 -8.30 -1.78
N VAL A 287 1.26 -9.08 -0.73
CA VAL A 287 2.16 -9.29 0.41
C VAL A 287 2.65 -10.73 0.44
N TYR A 288 3.96 -10.93 0.60
CA TYR A 288 4.58 -12.24 0.69
C TYR A 288 4.60 -12.74 2.15
N TYR A 289 3.92 -13.85 2.43
CA TYR A 289 3.81 -14.43 3.77
C TYR A 289 3.38 -15.90 3.67
N LYS A 290 3.67 -16.73 4.66
CA LYS A 290 3.29 -18.15 4.60
C LYS A 290 1.78 -18.34 4.36
N GLY A 291 1.40 -18.97 3.23
CA GLY A 291 0.01 -19.19 2.81
C GLY A 291 -0.49 -18.26 1.69
N TRP A 292 0.29 -17.25 1.30
CA TRP A 292 -0.05 -16.29 0.23
C TRP A 292 -0.42 -16.98 -1.10
N ASP A 293 0.26 -18.08 -1.42
CA ASP A 293 0.17 -18.84 -2.66
C ASP A 293 -1.13 -19.65 -2.79
N LEU A 294 -1.86 -19.85 -1.69
CA LEU A 294 -3.20 -20.44 -1.66
C LEU A 294 -4.26 -19.36 -1.50
N GLU A 295 -4.06 -18.44 -0.55
CA GLU A 295 -5.09 -17.48 -0.16
C GLU A 295 -5.38 -16.42 -1.24
N TYR A 296 -4.39 -16.00 -2.05
CA TYR A 296 -4.67 -15.07 -3.16
C TYR A 296 -5.43 -15.74 -4.32
N PRO A 297 -5.06 -16.94 -4.81
CA PRO A 297 -5.88 -17.68 -5.78
C PRO A 297 -7.31 -17.94 -5.34
N GLU A 298 -7.57 -18.14 -4.05
CA GLU A 298 -8.94 -18.26 -3.52
C GLU A 298 -9.76 -16.99 -3.77
N ILE A 299 -9.17 -15.80 -3.61
CA ILE A 299 -9.86 -14.53 -3.94
C ILE A 299 -10.20 -14.49 -5.43
N ALA A 300 -9.26 -14.90 -6.30
CA ALA A 300 -9.50 -14.95 -7.74
C ALA A 300 -10.64 -15.93 -8.10
N GLY A 301 -10.70 -17.09 -7.45
CA GLY A 301 -11.79 -18.05 -7.60
C GLY A 301 -13.14 -17.47 -7.17
N ARG A 302 -13.17 -16.76 -6.03
CA ARG A 302 -14.39 -16.07 -5.54
C ARG A 302 -14.87 -15.00 -6.49
N LEU A 303 -13.97 -14.18 -7.04
CA LEU A 303 -14.34 -13.16 -8.03
C LEU A 303 -14.95 -13.79 -9.29
N GLN A 304 -14.32 -14.84 -9.82
CA GLN A 304 -14.82 -15.56 -11.00
C GLN A 304 -16.17 -16.26 -10.76
N ALA A 305 -16.50 -16.58 -9.50
CA ALA A 305 -17.79 -17.16 -9.12
C ALA A 305 -18.88 -16.10 -8.87
N MET A 306 -18.50 -14.89 -8.42
CA MET A 306 -19.44 -13.85 -8.00
C MET A 306 -19.80 -12.84 -9.09
N PHE A 307 -18.94 -12.68 -10.10
CA PHE A 307 -19.06 -11.65 -11.13
C PHE A 307 -18.98 -12.25 -12.54
N GLN A 308 -19.63 -11.59 -13.49
CA GLN A 308 -19.40 -11.81 -14.91
C GLN A 308 -18.19 -10.98 -15.39
N PRO A 309 -17.39 -11.47 -16.36
CA PRO A 309 -16.26 -10.71 -16.91
C PRO A 309 -16.64 -9.31 -17.42
N GLU A 310 -17.87 -9.13 -17.92
CA GLU A 310 -18.39 -7.89 -18.47
C GLU A 310 -18.70 -6.84 -17.40
N GLU A 311 -18.84 -7.25 -16.13
CA GLU A 311 -19.01 -6.36 -14.99
C GLU A 311 -17.67 -5.78 -14.51
N VAL A 312 -16.56 -6.46 -14.81
CA VAL A 312 -15.23 -6.13 -14.30
C VAL A 312 -14.37 -5.46 -15.37
N VAL A 313 -14.09 -4.17 -15.22
CA VAL A 313 -13.30 -3.42 -16.22
C VAL A 313 -11.83 -3.80 -16.22
N PHE A 314 -11.22 -3.95 -15.04
CA PHE A 314 -9.82 -4.32 -14.91
C PHE A 314 -9.50 -4.99 -13.58
N ILE A 315 -8.40 -5.75 -13.57
CA ILE A 315 -7.72 -6.25 -12.37
C ILE A 315 -6.27 -5.76 -12.41
N THR A 316 -5.77 -5.28 -11.28
CA THR A 316 -4.39 -4.77 -11.18
C THR A 316 -3.59 -5.57 -10.17
N PHE A 317 -2.31 -5.77 -10.45
CA PHE A 317 -1.37 -6.41 -9.52
C PHE A 317 -0.22 -5.48 -9.21
N GLY A 318 0.15 -5.36 -7.94
CA GLY A 318 1.34 -4.62 -7.52
C GLY A 318 1.82 -5.15 -6.18
N THR A 319 3.12 -5.28 -5.98
CA THR A 319 3.67 -5.77 -4.69
C THR A 319 3.92 -4.64 -3.72
N VAL A 320 4.06 -4.94 -2.42
CA VAL A 320 4.53 -3.97 -1.42
C VAL A 320 5.77 -3.25 -1.94
N THR A 321 5.64 -1.93 -2.10
CA THR A 321 6.70 -1.06 -2.60
C THR A 321 6.72 0.20 -1.76
N LEU A 322 7.80 0.39 -1.00
CA LEU A 322 7.95 1.47 -0.04
C LEU A 322 9.10 2.39 -0.47
N ILE A 323 9.16 3.60 0.06
CA ILE A 323 10.34 4.46 -0.04
C ILE A 323 10.92 4.68 1.36
N LYS A 324 12.19 5.11 1.45
CA LYS A 324 12.85 5.32 2.75
C LYS A 324 12.04 6.20 3.73
N PRO A 325 11.44 7.33 3.32
CA PRO A 325 10.58 8.11 4.22
C PRO A 325 9.40 7.32 4.80
N VAL A 326 8.76 6.46 3.99
CA VAL A 326 7.65 5.63 4.45
C VAL A 326 8.12 4.58 5.46
N VAL A 327 9.26 3.92 5.21
CA VAL A 327 9.85 2.96 6.17
C VAL A 327 10.18 3.64 7.50
N GLN A 328 10.71 4.87 7.44
CA GLN A 328 11.00 5.66 8.64
C GLN A 328 9.74 6.02 9.41
N GLU A 329 8.68 6.45 8.71
CA GLU A 329 7.41 6.80 9.36
C GLU A 329 6.73 5.57 9.97
N ILE A 330 6.75 4.41 9.29
CA ILE A 330 6.24 3.15 9.84
C ILE A 330 6.92 2.82 11.17
N ARG A 331 8.26 2.91 11.23
CA ARG A 331 9.04 2.66 12.46
C ARG A 331 8.82 3.72 13.54
N LYS A 332 8.62 4.98 13.16
CA LYS A 332 8.35 6.09 14.08
C LYS A 332 6.98 5.95 14.72
N ARG A 333 5.96 5.63 13.93
CA ARG A 333 4.59 5.35 14.40
C ARG A 333 4.54 4.10 15.28
N GLY A 334 5.34 3.09 14.95
CA GLY A 334 5.39 1.83 15.68
C GLY A 334 4.07 1.04 15.54
N GLY A 335 3.72 0.29 16.59
CA GLY A 335 2.59 -0.64 16.56
C GLY A 335 2.96 -2.02 16.02
N GLN A 336 2.12 -3.01 16.29
CA GLN A 336 2.37 -4.38 15.83
C GLN A 336 2.10 -4.48 14.33
N THR A 337 3.09 -4.90 13.55
CA THR A 337 2.99 -5.11 12.11
C THR A 337 4.17 -5.97 11.65
N LYS A 338 3.98 -6.79 10.62
CA LYS A 338 5.09 -7.54 9.98
C LYS A 338 5.41 -7.02 8.59
N ILE A 339 4.90 -5.85 8.23
CA ILE A 339 5.03 -5.34 6.86
C ILE A 339 6.48 -5.13 6.45
N LEU A 340 7.32 -4.66 7.38
CA LEU A 340 8.77 -4.49 7.19
C LEU A 340 9.60 -5.76 7.40
N GLN A 341 8.98 -6.87 7.86
CA GLN A 341 9.63 -8.17 7.96
C GLN A 341 9.73 -8.79 6.57
N MET A 342 10.68 -8.29 5.78
CA MET A 342 10.96 -8.75 4.42
C MET A 342 12.36 -8.31 4.00
N GLU A 343 12.96 -9.05 3.07
CA GLU A 343 14.14 -8.59 2.36
C GLU A 343 13.74 -7.44 1.42
N MET A 344 14.18 -6.23 1.77
CA MET A 344 13.92 -5.03 0.98
C MET A 344 15.02 -4.84 -0.04
N VAL A 345 14.71 -5.15 -1.29
CA VAL A 345 15.62 -4.90 -2.42
C VAL A 345 15.38 -3.47 -2.91
N PRO A 346 16.42 -2.61 -2.94
CA PRO A 346 16.31 -1.30 -3.54
C PRO A 346 16.21 -1.43 -5.06
N ASP A 347 15.24 -0.76 -5.65
CA ASP A 347 15.29 -0.48 -7.08
C ASP A 347 16.28 0.68 -7.35
N PRO A 348 16.66 0.94 -8.63
CA PRO A 348 17.52 2.06 -8.99
C PRO A 348 17.00 3.46 -8.62
N HIS A 349 15.77 3.55 -8.09
CA HIS A 349 15.06 4.78 -7.70
C HIS A 349 14.90 4.93 -6.19
N GLY A 350 15.45 4.00 -5.41
CA GLY A 350 15.35 4.01 -3.96
C GLY A 350 14.00 3.55 -3.43
N LYS A 351 13.13 2.96 -4.27
CA LYS A 351 11.99 2.17 -3.82
C LYS A 351 12.50 0.84 -3.26
N LEU A 352 11.80 0.31 -2.28
CA LEU A 352 12.12 -0.88 -1.51
C LEU A 352 10.99 -1.88 -1.70
N THR A 353 11.27 -3.03 -2.30
CA THR A 353 10.28 -4.05 -2.62
C THR A 353 10.88 -5.45 -2.51
N TYR A 354 10.12 -6.50 -2.86
CA TYR A 354 10.61 -7.87 -2.88
C TYR A 354 11.62 -8.11 -4.01
N SER A 355 12.39 -9.19 -3.91
CA SER A 355 13.27 -9.64 -5.00
C SER A 355 12.49 -9.96 -6.27
N ASP A 356 13.16 -9.86 -7.43
CA ASP A 356 12.55 -10.15 -8.73
C ASP A 356 11.89 -11.54 -8.77
N GLU A 357 12.57 -12.55 -8.21
CA GLU A 357 12.08 -13.93 -8.15
C GLU A 357 10.75 -14.03 -7.40
N VAL A 358 10.65 -13.41 -6.22
CA VAL A 358 9.43 -13.38 -5.42
C VAL A 358 8.32 -12.66 -6.17
N LYS A 359 8.61 -11.50 -6.78
CA LYS A 359 7.61 -10.72 -7.54
C LYS A 359 7.04 -11.51 -8.71
N ILE A 360 7.90 -12.13 -9.52
CA ILE A 360 7.48 -12.97 -10.65
C ILE A 360 6.59 -14.10 -10.17
N ARG A 361 6.99 -14.80 -9.09
CA ARG A 361 6.22 -15.89 -8.51
C ARG A 361 4.84 -15.40 -8.06
N MET A 362 4.77 -14.29 -7.32
CA MET A 362 3.50 -13.73 -6.86
C MET A 362 2.58 -13.32 -8.00
N PHE A 363 3.09 -12.56 -8.97
CA PHE A 363 2.29 -12.11 -10.10
C PHE A 363 1.79 -13.27 -10.95
N LYS A 364 2.63 -14.27 -11.26
CA LYS A 364 2.22 -15.45 -12.01
C LYS A 364 1.13 -16.23 -11.30
N THR A 365 1.32 -16.55 -10.02
CA THR A 365 0.36 -17.32 -9.23
C THR A 365 -1.02 -16.67 -9.24
N VAL A 366 -1.10 -15.35 -9.01
CA VAL A 366 -2.40 -14.66 -8.99
C VAL A 366 -2.98 -14.51 -10.41
N HIS A 367 -2.15 -14.17 -11.40
CA HIS A 367 -2.60 -14.06 -12.79
C HIS A 367 -3.14 -15.39 -13.35
N GLU A 368 -2.45 -16.50 -13.11
CA GLU A 368 -2.86 -17.85 -13.56
C GLU A 368 -4.17 -18.29 -12.90
N ALA A 369 -4.43 -17.87 -11.65
CA ALA A 369 -5.70 -18.14 -10.98
C ALA A 369 -6.90 -17.52 -11.72
N PHE A 370 -6.69 -16.48 -12.54
CA PHE A 370 -7.71 -15.86 -13.39
C PHE A 370 -7.78 -16.42 -14.82
N HIS A 371 -7.29 -17.64 -15.08
CA HIS A 371 -7.28 -18.23 -16.43
C HIS A 371 -8.64 -18.17 -17.16
N GLY A 372 -9.77 -18.29 -16.46
CA GLY A 372 -11.11 -18.20 -17.05
C GLY A 372 -11.50 -16.80 -17.56
N TRP A 373 -10.80 -15.78 -17.08
CA TRP A 373 -10.99 -14.36 -17.41
C TRP A 373 -9.88 -13.79 -18.29
N HIS A 374 -8.84 -14.56 -18.62
CA HIS A 374 -7.83 -14.15 -19.59
C HIS A 374 -8.49 -13.74 -20.91
N LYS A 375 -8.07 -12.59 -21.47
CA LYS A 375 -8.64 -11.96 -22.67
C LYS A 375 -10.09 -11.46 -22.54
N LYS A 376 -10.72 -11.61 -21.37
CA LYS A 376 -12.06 -11.08 -21.09
C LYS A 376 -12.01 -9.90 -20.13
N VAL A 377 -11.12 -9.90 -19.15
CA VAL A 377 -10.89 -8.80 -18.21
C VAL A 377 -9.49 -8.24 -18.42
N TYR A 378 -9.38 -6.91 -18.47
CA TYR A 378 -8.09 -6.26 -18.64
C TYR A 378 -7.23 -6.44 -17.39
N MET A 379 -6.00 -6.93 -17.54
CA MET A 379 -5.10 -7.21 -16.42
C MET A 379 -3.76 -6.53 -16.64
N TYR A 380 -3.24 -5.85 -15.62
CA TYR A 380 -1.95 -5.15 -15.72
C TYR A 380 -1.16 -5.12 -14.42
N LEU A 381 0.14 -4.88 -14.54
CA LEU A 381 1.04 -4.68 -13.39
C LEU A 381 1.22 -3.18 -13.10
N CYS A 382 1.01 -2.77 -11.86
CA CYS A 382 1.12 -1.37 -11.43
C CYS A 382 2.51 -1.07 -10.90
N MET A 383 3.17 -0.03 -11.45
CA MET A 383 4.51 0.41 -11.04
C MET A 383 5.62 -0.63 -11.29
N GLU A 384 5.46 -1.48 -12.30
CA GLU A 384 6.39 -2.58 -12.58
C GLU A 384 7.21 -2.38 -13.86
N HIS A 385 8.46 -2.85 -13.80
CA HIS A 385 9.40 -2.83 -14.92
C HIS A 385 8.97 -3.82 -16.03
N PRO A 386 9.18 -3.51 -17.33
CA PRO A 386 8.84 -4.38 -18.47
C PRO A 386 9.20 -5.87 -18.31
N LYS A 387 10.39 -6.18 -17.77
CA LYS A 387 10.82 -7.55 -17.46
C LYS A 387 9.78 -8.39 -16.69
N PHE A 388 9.00 -7.78 -15.80
CA PHE A 388 7.95 -8.48 -15.05
C PHE A 388 6.72 -8.74 -15.93
N TRP A 389 6.40 -7.83 -16.83
CA TRP A 389 5.36 -8.00 -17.83
C TRP A 389 5.71 -9.15 -18.78
N ASP A 390 6.95 -9.20 -19.29
CA ASP A 390 7.44 -10.31 -20.11
C ASP A 390 7.33 -11.65 -19.37
N ALA A 391 7.75 -11.67 -18.10
CA ALA A 391 7.69 -12.89 -17.31
C ALA A 391 6.25 -13.37 -17.06
N VAL A 392 5.31 -12.46 -16.80
CA VAL A 392 3.94 -12.80 -16.35
C VAL A 392 2.96 -12.95 -17.52
N PHE A 393 3.01 -12.03 -18.49
CA PHE A 393 2.09 -11.97 -19.62
C PHE A 393 2.70 -12.44 -20.94
N GLY A 394 4.02 -12.66 -21.00
CA GLY A 394 4.73 -13.01 -22.24
C GLY A 394 4.90 -11.85 -23.21
N ARG A 395 4.56 -10.62 -22.78
CA ARG A 395 4.67 -9.38 -23.55
C ARG A 395 4.71 -8.16 -22.63
N HIS A 396 5.18 -7.04 -23.16
CA HIS A 396 5.06 -5.71 -22.56
C HIS A 396 4.70 -4.68 -23.64
N TYR A 397 4.35 -3.45 -23.23
CA TYR A 397 4.16 -2.31 -24.13
C TYR A 397 5.49 -1.58 -24.32
N GLU A 398 5.72 -0.97 -25.48
CA GLU A 398 6.94 -0.23 -25.76
C GLU A 398 7.09 0.98 -24.83
N ASP A 399 5.99 1.66 -24.55
CA ASP A 399 5.94 2.83 -23.67
C ASP A 399 4.61 2.99 -22.92
N ASN A 400 4.55 4.03 -22.08
CA ASN A 400 3.37 4.37 -21.30
C ASN A 400 2.20 4.91 -22.14
N ASP A 401 2.47 5.47 -23.32
CA ASP A 401 1.42 6.00 -24.20
C ASP A 401 0.71 4.86 -24.93
N GLU A 402 1.44 3.84 -25.38
CA GLU A 402 0.86 2.62 -25.92
C GLU A 402 0.02 1.89 -24.87
N PHE A 403 0.55 1.75 -23.66
CA PHE A 403 -0.20 1.16 -22.55
C PHE A 403 -1.48 1.95 -22.24
N GLU A 404 -1.41 3.28 -22.09
CA GLU A 404 -2.59 4.12 -21.81
C GLU A 404 -3.65 3.99 -22.92
N ARG A 405 -3.24 3.96 -24.20
CA ARG A 405 -4.16 3.79 -25.34
C ARG A 405 -4.88 2.45 -25.31
N ASP A 406 -4.14 1.36 -25.08
CA ASP A 406 -4.71 0.02 -25.04
C ASP A 406 -5.63 -0.15 -23.82
N PHE A 407 -5.20 0.29 -22.64
CA PHE A 407 -6.03 0.32 -21.44
C PHE A 407 -7.31 1.13 -21.63
N GLY A 408 -7.20 2.34 -22.17
CA GLY A 408 -8.34 3.20 -22.47
C GLY A 408 -9.30 2.56 -23.48
N SER A 409 -8.77 1.97 -24.56
CA SER A 409 -9.60 1.30 -25.56
C SER A 409 -10.41 0.15 -24.97
N GLU A 410 -9.76 -0.74 -24.21
CA GLU A 410 -10.42 -1.93 -23.67
C GLU A 410 -11.41 -1.60 -22.55
N THR A 411 -11.07 -0.66 -21.67
CA THR A 411 -11.96 -0.23 -20.59
C THR A 411 -13.16 0.55 -21.12
N MET A 412 -12.96 1.49 -22.05
CA MET A 412 -14.07 2.29 -22.61
C MET A 412 -15.05 1.44 -23.43
N LYS A 413 -14.57 0.39 -24.13
CA LYS A 413 -15.46 -0.59 -24.79
C LYS A 413 -16.42 -1.23 -23.79
N LYS A 414 -15.91 -1.67 -22.62
CA LYS A 414 -16.73 -2.26 -21.55
C LYS A 414 -17.66 -1.28 -20.86
N LEU A 415 -17.25 -0.02 -20.70
CA LEU A 415 -18.12 1.02 -20.16
C LEU A 415 -19.25 1.40 -21.12
N SER A 416 -19.06 1.13 -22.41
CA SER A 416 -20.03 1.43 -23.47
C SER A 416 -20.96 0.25 -23.80
N SER A 417 -20.61 -0.98 -23.42
CA SER A 417 -21.46 -2.16 -23.62
C SER A 417 -22.67 -2.12 -22.70
N GLU A 418 -23.86 -2.33 -23.27
CA GLU A 418 -25.15 -2.39 -22.56
C GLU A 418 -25.22 -3.50 -21.52
#